data_AF-A0AAE1GPB6-F1
#
_entry.id   AF-A0AAE1GPB6-F1
#
_cell.length_a   1.000
_cell.length_b   1.000
_cell.length_c   1.000
_cell.angle_alpha   90.00
_cell.angle_beta   90.00
_cell.angle_gamma   90.00
#
_symmetry.space_group_name_H-M   'P 1'
#
loop_
_entity.id
_entity.type
_entity.pdbx_description
1 polymer ?
#
loop_
_entity_poly.entity_id
_entity_poly.type
_entity_poly.pdbx_seq_one_letter_code
_entity_poly.pdbx_strand_id
1 'polypeptide(L)'
;MSHKRAFEALDRTLKFLRNNDKLMGGVTVVLSGDFRQTLPVITRGTRADEVNACIKASQLWQQTKTLTLSTNIRVQLHGGESAGQFANQLLQVGNGQILPSSDGQIKLSF
;
A
#
# COMPACT_ATOMS: atom_id res chain seq x y z
N MET A 1 5.94 -0.12 5.69
CA MET A 1 6.25 -0.75 4.38
C MET A 1 7.30 -1.82 4.55
N SER A 2 7.19 -2.93 3.83
CA SER A 2 8.19 -3.99 3.77
C SER A 2 8.68 -4.17 2.35
N HIS A 3 9.98 -4.42 2.17
CA HIS A 3 10.57 -4.72 0.87
C HIS A 3 10.03 -6.07 0.34
N LYS A 4 9.80 -6.20 -0.97
CA LYS A 4 9.23 -7.42 -1.58
C LYS A 4 9.96 -8.70 -1.22
N ARG A 5 11.29 -8.63 -1.15
CA ARG A 5 12.18 -9.71 -0.72
C ARG A 5 11.82 -10.30 0.65
N ALA A 6 11.24 -9.53 1.57
CA ALA A 6 10.78 -10.05 2.85
C ALA A 6 9.62 -11.04 2.66
N PHE A 7 8.68 -10.74 1.76
CA PHE A 7 7.57 -11.63 1.42
C PHE A 7 8.05 -12.84 0.60
N GLU A 8 9.01 -12.66 -0.30
CA GLU A 8 9.63 -13.76 -1.07
C GLU A 8 10.46 -14.71 -0.17
N ALA A 9 11.14 -14.16 0.84
CA ALA A 9 11.78 -14.96 1.87
C ALA A 9 10.74 -15.71 2.71
N LEU A 10 9.67 -15.04 3.13
CA LEU A 10 8.58 -15.67 3.88
C LEU A 10 7.96 -16.85 3.12
N ASP A 11 7.63 -16.67 1.83
CA ASP A 11 7.09 -17.73 0.97
C ASP A 11 8.03 -18.95 0.92
N ARG A 12 9.32 -18.74 0.62
CA ARG A 12 10.33 -19.81 0.58
C ARG A 12 10.47 -20.52 1.91
N THR A 13 10.52 -19.76 3.01
CA THR A 13 10.64 -20.32 4.36
C THR A 13 9.41 -21.15 4.73
N LEU A 14 8.20 -20.69 4.44
CA LEU A 14 6.98 -21.43 4.73
C LEU A 14 6.87 -22.72 3.90
N LYS A 15 7.26 -22.67 2.62
CA LYS A 15 7.31 -23.87 1.76
C LYS A 15 8.27 -24.91 2.32
N PHE A 16 9.47 -24.48 2.72
CA PHE A 16 10.48 -25.35 3.31
C PHE A 16 10.00 -25.95 4.63
N LEU A 17 9.59 -25.12 5.60
CA LEU A 17 9.19 -25.59 6.93
C LEU A 17 7.98 -26.52 6.91
N ARG A 18 7.07 -26.34 5.95
CA ARG A 18 5.85 -27.15 5.83
C ARG A 18 5.98 -28.31 4.85
N ASN A 19 7.12 -28.44 4.17
CA ASN A 19 7.30 -29.37 3.06
C ASN A 19 6.13 -29.32 2.06
N ASN A 20 5.74 -28.11 1.63
CA ASN A 20 4.58 -27.87 0.79
C ASN A 20 4.85 -26.73 -0.19
N ASP A 21 4.91 -27.02 -1.48
CA ASP A 21 5.27 -26.06 -2.53
C ASP A 21 4.15 -25.08 -2.94
N LYS A 22 2.97 -25.17 -2.32
CA LYS A 22 1.90 -24.16 -2.50
C LYS A 22 2.38 -22.78 -2.03
N LEU A 23 1.79 -21.72 -2.59
CA LEU A 23 2.03 -20.34 -2.16
C LEU A 23 1.93 -20.20 -0.64
N MET A 24 2.91 -19.54 -0.02
CA MET A 24 3.07 -19.37 1.42
C MET A 24 3.05 -20.70 2.19
N GLY A 25 3.59 -21.77 1.61
CA GLY A 25 3.53 -23.12 2.19
C GLY A 25 2.12 -23.66 2.35
N GLY A 26 1.14 -23.09 1.66
CA GLY A 26 -0.30 -23.37 1.83
C GLY A 26 -0.93 -22.68 3.05
N VAL A 27 -0.32 -21.63 3.60
CA VAL A 27 -0.90 -20.80 4.66
C VAL A 27 -1.71 -19.67 4.03
N THR A 28 -2.91 -19.41 4.56
CA THR A 28 -3.67 -18.22 4.19
C THR A 28 -3.02 -16.98 4.79
N VAL A 29 -2.54 -16.08 3.92
CA VAL A 29 -1.93 -14.81 4.32
C VAL A 29 -2.83 -13.66 3.90
N VAL A 30 -3.13 -12.76 4.84
CA VAL A 30 -3.86 -11.52 4.57
C VAL A 30 -2.88 -10.37 4.71
N LEU A 31 -2.78 -9.58 3.64
CA LEU A 31 -2.00 -8.35 3.62
C LEU A 31 -2.97 -7.17 3.67
N SER A 32 -2.67 -6.18 4.52
CA SER A 32 -3.42 -4.92 4.58
C SER A 32 -2.45 -3.75 4.49
N GLY A 33 -2.89 -2.68 3.85
CA GLY A 33 -2.09 -1.48 3.66
C GLY A 33 -2.68 -0.56 2.59
N ASP A 34 -2.09 0.61 2.44
CA ASP A 34 -2.47 1.59 1.42
C ASP A 34 -1.23 2.05 0.66
N PHE A 35 -1.17 1.72 -0.64
CA PHE A 35 -0.07 2.09 -1.52
C PHE A 35 0.00 3.59 -1.84
N ARG A 36 -1.03 4.37 -1.50
CA ARG A 36 -1.05 5.83 -1.65
C ARG A 36 -0.35 6.55 -0.50
N GLN A 37 0.05 5.83 0.55
CA GLN A 37 0.74 6.43 1.71
C GLN A 37 2.24 6.57 1.46
N THR A 38 3.03 5.54 1.78
CA THR A 38 4.49 5.58 1.67
C THR A 38 4.99 4.33 0.95
N LEU A 39 6.06 4.49 0.16
CA LEU A 39 6.79 3.39 -0.48
C LEU A 39 7.86 2.83 0.48
N PRO A 40 8.48 1.68 0.20
CA PRO A 40 9.63 1.22 0.98
C PRO A 40 10.78 2.21 0.84
N VAL A 41 11.44 2.55 1.94
CA VAL A 41 12.62 3.41 1.92
C VAL A 41 13.83 2.61 1.41
N ILE A 42 14.46 3.09 0.34
CA ILE A 42 15.69 2.52 -0.23
C ILE A 42 16.81 3.54 -0.07
N THR A 43 17.74 3.27 0.84
CA THR A 43 18.87 4.17 1.11
C THR A 43 19.72 4.36 -0.16
N ARG A 44 19.85 5.61 -0.61
CA ARG A 44 20.56 5.98 -1.86
C ARG A 44 19.95 5.32 -3.11
N GLY A 45 18.68 4.90 -3.03
CA GLY A 45 17.94 4.33 -4.16
C GLY A 45 17.37 5.41 -5.08
N THR A 46 17.09 5.02 -6.31
CA THR A 46 16.31 5.80 -7.26
C THR A 46 14.82 5.56 -7.05
N ARG A 47 13.97 6.41 -7.66
CA ARG A 47 12.53 6.17 -7.71
C ARG A 47 12.17 4.81 -8.30
N ALA A 48 12.95 4.32 -9.27
CA ALA A 48 12.76 3.00 -9.86
C ALA A 48 13.04 1.88 -8.83
N ASP A 49 14.05 2.07 -7.97
CA ASP A 49 14.37 1.12 -6.91
C ASP A 49 13.25 1.04 -5.86
N GLU A 50 12.67 2.18 -5.48
CA GLU A 50 11.52 2.22 -4.55
C GLU A 50 10.31 1.47 -5.09
N VAL A 51 9.97 1.70 -6.37
CA VAL A 51 8.88 0.98 -7.05
C VAL A 51 9.20 -0.51 -7.16
N ASN A 52 10.43 -0.86 -7.51
CA ASN A 52 10.89 -2.25 -7.61
C ASN A 52 10.91 -2.96 -6.26
N ALA A 53 11.10 -2.23 -5.15
CA ALA A 53 11.04 -2.76 -3.80
C ALA A 53 9.62 -3.06 -3.31
N CYS A 54 8.58 -2.51 -3.96
CA CYS A 54 7.20 -2.75 -3.58
C CYS A 54 6.78 -4.20 -3.83
N ILE A 55 5.91 -4.75 -2.97
CA ILE A 55 5.38 -6.11 -3.17
C ILE A 55 4.67 -6.29 -4.52
N LYS A 56 4.06 -5.21 -5.06
CA LYS A 56 3.47 -5.18 -6.40
C LYS A 56 4.44 -5.55 -7.53
N ALA A 57 5.74 -5.36 -7.32
CA ALA A 57 6.80 -5.73 -8.26
C ALA A 57 7.35 -7.16 -8.01
N SER A 58 6.74 -7.94 -7.10
CA SER A 58 7.06 -9.35 -6.88
C SER A 58 6.20 -10.25 -7.75
N GLN A 59 6.76 -11.42 -8.12
CA GLN A 59 5.99 -12.47 -8.80
C GLN A 59 4.84 -13.00 -7.93
N LEU A 60 4.99 -12.94 -6.60
CA LEU A 60 3.94 -13.35 -5.66
C LEU A 60 2.65 -12.53 -5.85
N TRP A 61 2.76 -11.26 -6.25
CA TRP A 61 1.60 -10.37 -6.38
C TRP A 61 0.61 -10.85 -7.43
N GLN A 62 1.08 -11.49 -8.50
CA GLN A 62 0.22 -12.03 -9.56
C GLN A 62 -0.75 -13.11 -9.06
N GLN A 63 -0.42 -13.75 -7.93
CA GLN A 63 -1.23 -14.80 -7.31
C GLN A 63 -2.10 -14.26 -6.16
N THR A 64 -2.07 -12.96 -5.89
CA THR A 64 -2.84 -12.35 -4.81
C THR A 64 -4.23 -11.92 -5.28
N LYS A 65 -5.24 -12.19 -4.45
CA LYS A 65 -6.57 -11.63 -4.63
C LYS A 65 -6.64 -10.28 -3.95
N THR A 66 -6.94 -9.22 -4.72
CA THR A 66 -7.10 -7.87 -4.17
C THR A 66 -8.54 -7.67 -3.70
N LEU A 67 -8.69 -7.16 -2.48
CA LEU A 67 -9.96 -6.70 -1.90
C LEU A 67 -9.79 -5.24 -1.51
N THR A 68 -10.82 -4.42 -1.76
CA THR A 68 -10.78 -2.98 -1.51
C THR A 68 -11.80 -2.60 -0.45
N LEU A 69 -11.36 -1.83 0.55
CA LEU A 69 -12.25 -1.18 1.51
C LEU A 69 -12.57 0.24 1.01
N SER A 70 -13.85 0.55 0.85
CA SER A 70 -14.33 1.85 0.34
C SER A 70 -14.88 2.77 1.42
N THR A 71 -15.23 2.22 2.59
CA THR A 71 -15.89 2.98 3.66
C THR A 71 -14.87 3.53 4.65
N ASN A 72 -14.77 4.86 4.75
CA ASN A 72 -13.97 5.52 5.77
C ASN A 72 -14.73 5.60 7.11
N ILE A 73 -14.65 4.51 7.87
CA ILE A 73 -15.32 4.37 9.17
C ILE A 73 -14.86 5.44 10.18
N ARG A 74 -13.60 5.90 10.09
CA ARG A 74 -13.07 6.96 10.97
C ARG A 74 -13.87 8.25 10.82
N VAL A 75 -14.13 8.66 9.58
CA VAL A 75 -14.95 9.84 9.27
C VAL A 75 -16.40 9.64 9.67
N GLN A 76 -16.96 8.44 9.46
CA GLN A 76 -18.36 8.17 9.82
C GLN A 76 -18.62 8.23 11.32
N LEU A 77 -17.72 7.69 12.14
CA LEU A 77 -17.93 7.59 13.59
C LEU A 77 -17.45 8.80 14.37
N HIS A 78 -16.45 9.53 13.85
CA HIS A 78 -15.76 10.59 14.61
C HIS A 78 -15.56 11.89 13.81
N GLY A 79 -16.16 12.01 12.61
CA GLY A 79 -16.01 13.18 11.76
C GLY A 79 -16.94 14.32 12.16
N GLY A 80 -16.42 15.56 12.22
CA GLY A 80 -17.23 16.77 12.23
C GLY A 80 -17.82 17.09 10.85
N GLU A 81 -18.54 18.22 10.73
CA GLU A 81 -19.27 18.61 9.51
C GLU A 81 -18.41 18.60 8.23
N SER A 82 -17.14 19.04 8.31
CA SER A 82 -16.22 19.09 7.16
C SER A 82 -15.38 17.81 6.95
N ALA A 83 -15.44 16.84 7.86
CA ALA A 83 -14.55 15.67 7.82
C ALA A 83 -14.72 14.82 6.55
N GLY A 84 -15.94 14.75 6.02
CA GLY A 84 -16.23 14.08 4.76
C GLY A 84 -15.60 14.77 3.55
N GLN A 85 -15.69 16.10 3.50
CA GLN A 85 -15.08 16.91 2.44
C GLN A 85 -13.55 16.81 2.51
N PHE A 86 -12.97 16.93 3.70
CA PHE A 86 -11.54 16.74 3.91
C PHE A 86 -11.05 15.37 3.45
N ALA A 87 -11.75 14.30 3.83
CA ALA A 87 -11.37 12.94 3.45
C ALA A 87 -11.42 12.71 1.93
N ASN A 88 -12.42 13.28 1.25
CA ASN A 88 -12.51 13.24 -0.21
C ASN A 88 -11.35 13.99 -0.87
N GLN A 89 -10.97 15.16 -0.34
CA GLN A 89 -9.82 15.89 -0.86
C GLN A 89 -8.50 15.14 -0.62
N LEU A 90 -8.29 14.53 0.55
CA LEU A 90 -7.12 13.67 0.79
C LEU A 90 -7.06 12.49 -0.17
N LEU A 91 -8.22 11.89 -0.51
CA LEU A 91 -8.29 10.81 -1.49
C LEU A 91 -7.85 11.28 -2.88
N GLN A 92 -8.28 12.47 -3.30
CA GLN A 92 -7.85 13.08 -4.56
C GLN A 92 -6.33 13.36 -4.58
N VAL A 93 -5.76 13.82 -3.46
CA VAL A 93 -4.29 13.94 -3.31
C VAL A 93 -3.60 12.59 -3.47
N GLY A 94 -4.06 11.56 -2.75
CA GLY A 94 -3.48 10.22 -2.82
C GLY A 94 -3.59 9.57 -4.20
N ASN A 95 -4.59 9.96 -4.99
CA ASN A 95 -4.77 9.53 -6.38
C ASN A 95 -3.95 10.37 -7.39
N GLY A 96 -3.24 11.40 -6.94
CA GLY A 96 -2.50 12.32 -7.82
C GLY A 96 -3.39 13.21 -8.67
N GLN A 97 -4.63 13.47 -8.25
CA GLN A 97 -5.60 14.27 -8.99
C GLN A 97 -5.52 15.77 -8.68
N ILE A 98 -4.88 16.14 -7.57
CA ILE A 98 -4.62 17.53 -7.20
C ILE A 98 -3.16 17.83 -7.45
N LEU A 99 -2.89 18.80 -8.34
CA LEU A 99 -1.54 19.24 -8.63
C LEU A 99 -1.06 20.21 -7.53
N PRO A 100 0.21 20.09 -7.11
CA PRO A 100 0.79 21.06 -6.18
C PRO A 100 0.95 22.42 -6.86
N SER A 101 0.97 23.47 -6.04
CA SER A 101 1.32 24.83 -6.45
C SER A 101 2.81 24.92 -6.80
N SER A 102 3.26 26.07 -7.30
CA SER A 102 4.66 26.30 -7.69
C SER A 102 5.68 26.10 -6.55
N ASP A 103 5.25 26.20 -5.30
CA ASP A 103 6.04 25.96 -4.08
C ASP A 103 5.96 24.51 -3.57
N GLY A 104 5.28 23.62 -4.30
CA GLY A 104 5.11 22.21 -3.92
C GLY A 104 3.97 21.96 -2.94
N GLN A 105 3.18 22.97 -2.55
CA GLN A 105 2.11 22.82 -1.58
C GLN A 105 0.76 22.50 -2.25
N ILE A 106 -0.04 21.68 -1.57
CA ILE A 106 -1.44 21.43 -1.94
C ILE A 106 -2.34 22.16 -0.95
N LYS A 107 -3.12 23.12 -1.45
CA LYS A 107 -4.15 23.80 -0.66
C LYS A 107 -5.43 22.98 -0.68
N LEU A 108 -5.88 22.60 0.50
CA LEU A 108 -7.15 21.94 0.71
C LEU A 108 -8.17 22.99 1.17
N SER A 109 -9.44 22.81 0.81
CA SER A 109 -10.48 23.85 0.92
C SER A 109 -11.69 23.41 1.73
N PHE A 110 -11.47 22.51 2.69
CA PHE A 110 -12.47 21.93 3.58
C PHE A 110 -12.70 22.77 4.85
#